data_AF-A0AAW1FVB8-F1
#
_entry.id   AF-A0AAW1FVB8-F1
#
_cell.length_a   1.000
_cell.length_b   1.000
_cell.length_c   1.000
_cell.angle_alpha   90.00
_cell.angle_beta   90.00
_cell.angle_gamma   90.00
#
_symmetry.space_group_name_H-M   'P 1'
#
loop_
_entity.id
_entity.type
_entity.pdbx_description
1 polymer ?
#
loop_
_entity_poly.entity_id
_entity_poly.type
_entity_poly.pdbx_seq_one_letter_code
_entity_poly.pdbx_strand_id
1 'polypeptide(L)'
;MRIALIPILLAVAAACVPALCGKEEQPVLQPAAPVETRSRFAALDDVRLLANGLLQLGQSLREFVQKTRGQINDILQKLNIFDHSFYQLSVLASEIKEEEEELKKTTVVLKANNEEIKGLSVKISSKVDSILQEKSRLRNKVDGLEEKLSSMSQGLMTSEQGAEISGLREVILSQERSITELLTAVREQSDQLNHQKVKITILEEKLTFDTLTQETIERMSDIFSNEAPTLTPYLTSSSTGTTSMTNLPSDCSDLFNRGERASGVYGIRPTGTEPFMAFCDMSKDHGATVIQRRTDGSVNFDQIWEKYENGFGDFQRDFWLGLRNIHSLATRGNSVLHIQLEDWKHNRRFIEYRFNLNGPESNYTIHLTHLSGDLPDPMSNHTGMMFSTKDRDNDNHQESNCARNYTGGWWFNACGDTNLNGRYFHMRPKGRSDRRRGIQWKPGQKASHSLKFTQISVHPVASPNTPSFTSPSSETRVFL
;
A
#
# COMPACT_ATOMS: atom_id res chain seq x y z
N MET A 1 -15.11 -13.39 34.51
CA MET A 1 -14.21 -14.52 34.76
C MET A 1 -13.54 -14.33 36.11
N ARG A 2 -13.58 -15.35 36.98
CA ARG A 2 -13.05 -15.31 38.35
C ARG A 2 -11.51 -15.35 38.32
N ILE A 3 -10.86 -14.46 39.07
CA ILE A 3 -9.40 -14.41 39.24
C ILE A 3 -9.03 -15.37 40.38
N ALA A 4 -8.16 -16.33 40.10
CA ALA A 4 -7.54 -17.20 41.09
C ALA A 4 -6.03 -16.93 41.12
N LEU A 5 -5.54 -16.48 42.28
CA LEU A 5 -4.12 -16.34 42.63
C LEU A 5 -3.60 -17.68 43.15
N ILE A 6 -2.47 -18.15 42.61
CA ILE A 6 -1.72 -19.31 43.12
C ILE A 6 -0.36 -18.82 43.61
N PRO A 7 0.06 -19.12 44.86
CA PRO A 7 1.44 -18.97 45.28
C PRO A 7 2.18 -20.31 45.16
N ILE A 8 3.40 -20.30 44.61
CA ILE A 8 4.29 -21.47 44.61
C ILE A 8 5.43 -21.20 45.61
N LEU A 9 5.44 -22.00 46.68
CA LEU A 9 6.54 -22.18 47.62
C LEU A 9 7.62 -23.06 46.99
N LEU A 10 8.89 -22.73 47.19
CA LEU A 10 10.02 -23.61 46.90
C LEU A 10 10.77 -23.90 48.21
N ALA A 11 10.69 -25.16 48.64
CA ALA A 11 11.43 -25.73 49.76
C ALA A 11 12.74 -26.34 49.24
N VAL A 12 13.85 -26.06 49.92
CA VAL A 12 15.15 -26.70 49.67
C VAL A 12 15.34 -27.86 50.65
N ALA A 13 15.42 -29.07 50.12
CA ALA A 13 15.74 -30.29 50.86
C ALA A 13 17.26 -30.46 50.96
N ALA A 14 17.77 -30.65 52.19
CA ALA A 14 19.12 -31.13 52.45
C ALA A 14 19.04 -32.62 52.80
N ALA A 15 19.70 -33.47 52.02
CA ALA A 15 19.84 -34.90 52.28
C ALA A 15 21.26 -35.20 52.77
N CYS A 16 21.34 -35.78 53.97
CA CYS A 16 22.44 -36.60 54.47
C CYS A 16 22.65 -37.84 53.56
N VAL A 17 23.76 -38.59 53.63
CA VAL A 17 24.00 -39.80 54.47
C VAL A 17 25.50 -40.27 54.35
N PRO A 18 26.01 -41.36 55.01
CA PRO A 18 27.22 -41.33 55.88
C PRO A 18 28.23 -42.47 55.60
N ALA A 19 29.18 -42.75 56.53
CA ALA A 19 29.76 -44.07 56.91
C ALA A 19 31.12 -43.86 57.64
N LEU A 20 31.27 -44.20 58.93
CA LEU A 20 31.59 -45.50 59.55
C LEU A 20 33.07 -45.95 59.46
N CYS A 21 33.77 -45.90 60.60
CA CYS A 21 34.82 -46.82 61.09
C CYS A 21 35.27 -46.30 62.46
N GLY A 22 35.50 -47.03 63.54
CA GLY A 22 35.72 -48.45 63.83
C GLY A 22 36.62 -48.48 65.08
N LYS A 23 36.32 -49.33 66.07
CA LYS A 23 36.95 -49.39 67.41
C LYS A 23 38.44 -49.76 67.37
N GLU A 24 39.23 -49.22 68.30
CA GLU A 24 40.59 -49.66 68.67
C GLU A 24 40.56 -50.65 69.85
N GLU A 25 41.50 -51.60 69.86
CA GLU A 25 41.83 -52.47 71.00
C GLU A 25 43.38 -52.57 71.18
N GLN A 26 43.87 -51.84 72.20
CA GLN A 26 44.90 -52.18 73.21
C GLN A 26 46.43 -52.29 72.91
N PRO A 27 47.31 -52.18 73.96
CA PRO A 27 48.39 -51.17 74.01
C PRO A 27 49.81 -51.74 74.08
N VAL A 28 50.83 -50.92 73.79
CA VAL A 28 52.21 -51.17 74.23
C VAL A 28 52.85 -49.89 74.76
N LEU A 29 53.51 -50.05 75.90
CA LEU A 29 54.02 -49.04 76.82
C LEU A 29 55.48 -48.64 76.50
N GLN A 30 55.83 -47.41 76.92
CA GLN A 30 57.16 -46.88 77.29
C GLN A 30 57.90 -46.02 76.23
N PRO A 31 58.86 -45.16 76.65
CA PRO A 31 58.78 -44.15 77.70
C PRO A 31 59.21 -42.76 77.18
N ALA A 32 58.97 -41.73 78.00
CA ALA A 32 59.19 -40.33 77.72
C ALA A 32 60.59 -39.97 77.14
N ALA A 33 60.57 -39.16 76.09
CA ALA A 33 61.69 -38.38 75.55
C ALA A 33 61.16 -36.97 75.16
N PRO A 34 62.04 -35.96 75.06
CA PRO A 34 61.79 -34.64 75.63
C PRO A 34 60.86 -33.75 74.82
N VAL A 35 60.29 -32.77 75.53
CA VAL A 35 59.49 -31.66 75.04
C VAL A 35 60.27 -30.90 73.95
N GLU A 36 59.97 -31.20 72.68
CA GLU A 36 60.18 -30.25 71.61
C GLU A 36 59.02 -29.24 71.64
N THR A 37 59.37 -27.97 71.82
CA THR A 37 58.46 -26.85 71.69
C THR A 37 57.95 -26.78 70.25
N ARG A 38 56.90 -27.54 69.95
CA ARG A 38 56.13 -27.38 68.72
C ARG A 38 55.53 -25.98 68.76
N SER A 39 56.02 -25.11 67.87
CA SER A 39 55.52 -23.75 67.68
C SER A 39 53.98 -23.76 67.71
N ARG A 40 53.39 -22.98 68.62
CA ARG A 40 51.94 -22.74 68.68
C ARG A 40 51.43 -21.87 67.51
N PHE A 41 52.32 -21.44 66.63
CA PHE A 41 52.04 -20.58 65.50
C PHE A 41 52.14 -21.35 64.19
N ALA A 42 51.13 -21.19 63.34
CA ALA A 42 51.12 -21.70 61.97
C ALA A 42 52.32 -21.15 61.19
N ALA A 43 52.88 -21.95 60.27
CA ALA A 43 53.97 -21.50 59.43
C ALA A 43 53.54 -20.27 58.62
N LEU A 44 54.42 -19.28 58.48
CA LEU A 44 54.11 -18.00 57.83
C LEU A 44 53.58 -18.20 56.39
N ASP A 45 54.07 -19.24 55.71
CA ASP A 45 53.64 -19.58 54.35
C ASP A 45 52.20 -20.10 54.30
N ASP A 46 51.76 -20.88 55.29
CA ASP A 46 50.37 -21.33 55.41
C ASP A 46 49.42 -20.15 55.68
N VAL A 47 49.86 -19.21 56.53
CA VAL A 47 49.09 -17.99 56.83
C VAL A 47 48.98 -17.10 55.58
N ARG A 48 50.06 -16.96 54.80
CA ARG A 48 50.04 -16.21 53.53
C ARG A 48 49.16 -16.89 52.48
N LEU A 49 49.21 -18.22 52.38
CA LEU A 49 48.37 -18.98 51.45
C LEU A 49 46.89 -18.78 51.79
N LEU A 50 46.51 -18.86 53.07
CA LEU A 50 45.16 -18.62 53.54
C LEU A 50 44.72 -17.16 53.32
N ALA A 51 45.59 -16.19 53.60
CA ALA A 51 45.31 -14.77 53.37
C ALA A 51 45.06 -14.47 51.88
N ASN A 52 45.87 -15.05 50.99
CA ASN A 52 45.70 -14.90 49.54
C ASN A 52 44.42 -15.59 49.05
N GLY A 53 44.11 -16.79 49.56
CA GLY A 53 42.87 -17.50 49.23
C GLY A 53 41.62 -16.73 49.66
N LEU A 54 41.63 -16.14 50.86
CA LEU A 54 40.53 -15.30 51.36
C LEU A 54 40.39 -14.00 50.56
N LEU A 55 41.49 -13.38 50.14
CA LEU A 55 41.47 -12.20 49.28
C LEU A 55 40.87 -12.51 47.90
N GLN A 56 41.29 -13.62 47.29
CA GLN A 56 40.76 -14.06 45.99
C GLN A 56 39.27 -14.40 46.08
N LEU A 57 38.84 -15.06 47.16
CA LEU A 57 37.43 -15.31 47.43
C LEU A 57 36.65 -13.99 47.55
N GLY A 58 37.18 -13.02 48.31
CA GLY A 58 36.56 -11.70 48.46
C GLY A 58 36.43 -10.94 47.13
N GLN A 59 37.44 -11.02 46.25
CA GLN A 59 37.38 -10.45 44.90
C GLN A 59 36.32 -11.13 44.03
N SER A 60 36.30 -12.47 44.00
CA SER A 60 35.32 -13.23 43.23
C SER A 60 33.88 -12.96 43.68
N LEU A 61 33.65 -12.82 45.00
CA LEU A 61 32.35 -12.51 45.57
C LEU A 61 31.92 -11.09 45.20
N ARG A 62 32.84 -10.13 45.22
CA ARG A 62 32.58 -8.75 44.79
C ARG A 62 32.19 -8.70 43.31
N GLU A 63 32.90 -9.40 42.43
CA GLU A 63 32.57 -9.48 41.01
C GLU A 63 31.21 -10.13 40.77
N PHE A 64 30.90 -11.22 41.48
CA PHE A 64 29.60 -11.88 41.40
C PHE A 64 28.47 -10.93 41.81
N VAL A 65 28.63 -10.19 42.90
CA VAL A 65 27.63 -9.21 43.38
C VAL A 65 27.45 -8.08 42.37
N GLN A 66 28.54 -7.55 41.79
CA GLN A 66 28.45 -6.51 40.77
C GLN A 66 27.76 -7.00 39.50
N LYS A 67 28.07 -8.21 39.04
CA LYS A 67 27.43 -8.83 37.87
C LYS A 67 25.94 -9.06 38.11
N THR A 68 25.58 -9.60 39.27
CA THR A 68 24.19 -9.83 39.68
C THR A 68 23.42 -8.51 39.76
N ARG A 69 24.02 -7.45 40.31
CA ARG A 69 23.42 -6.11 40.33
C ARG A 69 23.19 -5.56 38.92
N GLY A 70 24.14 -5.76 38.00
CA GLY A 70 23.99 -5.39 36.60
C GLY A 70 22.82 -6.10 35.92
N GLN A 71 22.69 -7.42 36.15
CA GLN A 71 21.58 -8.22 35.61
C GLN A 71 20.22 -7.77 36.16
N ILE A 72 20.12 -7.47 37.46
CA ILE A 72 18.88 -6.96 38.08
C ILE A 72 18.48 -5.61 37.46
N ASN A 73 19.45 -4.72 37.23
CA ASN A 73 19.16 -3.43 36.60
C ASN A 73 18.67 -3.57 35.15
N ASP A 74 19.26 -4.49 34.36
CA ASP A 74 18.79 -4.79 33.00
C ASP A 74 17.35 -5.34 33.01
N ILE A 75 17.04 -6.24 33.94
CA ILE A 75 15.69 -6.78 34.12
C ILE A 75 14.70 -5.65 34.46
N LEU A 76 15.04 -4.78 35.41
CA LEU A 76 14.18 -3.64 35.79
C LEU A 76 13.96 -2.68 34.61
N GLN A 77 14.99 -2.43 33.80
CA GLN A 77 14.87 -1.59 32.60
C GLN A 77 13.94 -2.23 31.56
N LYS A 78 14.07 -3.54 31.32
CA LYS A 78 13.16 -4.28 30.43
C LYS A 78 11.72 -4.28 30.94
N LEU A 79 11.52 -4.40 32.25
CA LEU A 79 10.20 -4.35 32.87
C LEU A 79 9.54 -2.98 32.70
N ASN A 80 10.31 -1.90 32.81
CA ASN A 80 9.81 -0.54 32.59
C ASN A 80 9.42 -0.29 31.11
N ILE A 81 10.20 -0.81 30.16
CA ILE A 81 9.86 -0.75 28.72
C ILE A 81 8.57 -1.54 28.45
N PHE A 82 8.42 -2.71 29.08
CA PHE A 82 7.22 -3.53 28.94
C PHE A 82 5.98 -2.82 29.50
N ASP A 83 6.09 -2.18 30.66
CA ASP A 83 4.99 -1.44 31.28
C ASP A 83 4.53 -0.26 30.41
N HIS A 84 5.48 0.50 29.84
CA HIS A 84 5.17 1.56 28.89
C HIS A 84 4.49 1.03 27.62
N SER A 85 4.96 -0.11 27.09
CA SER A 85 4.37 -0.74 25.91
C SER A 85 2.94 -1.22 26.20
N PHE A 86 2.71 -1.76 27.40
CA PHE A 86 1.38 -2.20 27.83
C PHE A 86 0.42 -1.02 28.00
N TYR A 87 0.89 0.10 28.55
CA TYR A 87 0.10 1.33 28.61
C TYR A 87 -0.30 1.82 27.22
N GLN A 88 0.64 1.85 26.27
CA GLN A 88 0.36 2.22 24.88
C GLN A 88 -0.69 1.30 24.23
N LEU A 89 -0.58 -0.01 24.44
CA LEU A 89 -1.57 -0.98 23.95
C LEU A 89 -2.95 -0.77 24.57
N SER A 90 -3.01 -0.42 25.86
CA SER A 90 -4.27 -0.11 26.55
C SER A 90 -4.95 1.14 25.98
N VAL A 91 -4.17 2.18 25.67
CA VAL A 91 -4.68 3.39 25.01
C VAL A 91 -5.21 3.06 23.60
N LEU A 92 -4.42 2.35 22.79
CA LEU A 92 -4.83 1.89 21.46
C LEU A 92 -6.12 1.04 21.51
N ALA A 93 -6.23 0.12 22.47
CA ALA A 93 -7.43 -0.70 22.65
C ALA A 93 -8.66 0.15 23.02
N SER A 94 -8.47 1.23 23.78
CA SER A 94 -9.54 2.16 24.14
C SER A 94 -9.99 3.00 22.93
N GLU A 95 -9.05 3.47 22.11
CA GLU A 95 -9.33 4.19 20.86
C GLU A 95 -10.08 3.31 19.86
N ILE A 96 -9.65 2.05 19.65
CA ILE A 96 -10.32 1.10 18.78
C ILE A 96 -11.77 0.86 19.23
N LYS A 97 -11.99 0.75 20.54
CA LYS A 97 -13.34 0.58 21.11
C LYS A 97 -14.24 1.79 20.87
N GLU A 98 -13.68 3.00 20.92
CA GLU A 98 -14.42 4.23 20.61
C GLU A 98 -14.80 4.28 19.12
N GLU A 99 -13.87 3.93 18.23
CA GLU A 99 -14.13 3.84 16.78
C GLU A 99 -15.18 2.77 16.44
N GLU A 100 -15.16 1.63 17.13
CA GLU A 100 -16.18 0.57 16.96
C GLU A 100 -17.59 1.08 17.30
N GLU A 101 -17.74 1.85 18.38
CA GLU A 101 -19.02 2.43 18.77
C GLU A 101 -19.49 3.52 17.81
N GLU A 102 -18.59 4.33 17.24
CA GLU A 102 -18.93 5.24 16.15
C GLU A 102 -19.39 4.48 14.90
N LEU A 103 -18.69 3.40 14.53
CA LEU A 103 -19.04 2.57 13.38
C LEU A 103 -20.42 1.93 13.56
N LYS A 104 -20.76 1.45 14.76
CA LYS A 104 -22.10 0.96 15.10
C LYS A 104 -23.16 2.04 14.88
N LYS A 105 -22.92 3.28 15.32
CA LYS A 105 -23.86 4.40 15.10
C LYS A 105 -24.08 4.66 13.61
N THR A 106 -23.02 4.69 12.81
CA THR A 106 -23.14 4.91 11.35
C THR A 106 -23.89 3.77 10.66
N THR A 107 -23.69 2.53 11.11
CA THR A 107 -24.39 1.35 10.58
C THR A 107 -25.90 1.43 10.83
N VAL A 108 -26.32 1.90 12.00
CA VAL A 108 -27.74 2.13 12.32
C VAL A 108 -28.36 3.18 11.39
N VAL A 109 -27.65 4.30 11.14
CA VAL A 109 -28.13 5.35 10.21
C VAL A 109 -28.23 4.82 8.78
N LEU A 110 -27.23 4.08 8.31
CA LEU A 110 -27.26 3.46 6.97
C LEU A 110 -28.42 2.49 6.82
N LYS A 111 -28.71 1.69 7.86
CA LYS A 111 -29.86 0.78 7.86
C LYS A 111 -31.19 1.53 7.77
N ALA A 112 -31.32 2.64 8.51
CA ALA A 112 -32.52 3.49 8.44
C ALA A 112 -32.72 4.10 7.04
N ASN A 113 -31.65 4.63 6.44
CA ASN A 113 -31.68 5.18 5.08
C ASN A 113 -32.04 4.11 4.04
N ASN A 114 -31.54 2.88 4.21
CA ASN A 114 -31.86 1.78 3.30
C ASN A 114 -33.35 1.40 3.34
N GLU A 115 -33.96 1.40 4.53
CA GLU A 115 -35.41 1.20 4.67
C GLU A 115 -36.23 2.35 4.07
N GLU A 116 -35.76 3.60 4.19
CA GLU A 116 -36.40 4.74 3.55
C GLU A 116 -36.34 4.63 2.01
N ILE A 117 -35.17 4.29 1.46
CA ILE A 117 -34.99 4.05 0.01
C ILE A 117 -35.91 2.93 -0.47
N LYS A 118 -36.04 1.84 0.30
CA LYS A 118 -36.96 0.75 -0.01
C LYS A 118 -38.42 1.22 -0.01
N GLY A 119 -38.81 2.05 0.95
CA GLY A 119 -40.14 2.67 0.97
C GLY A 119 -40.41 3.56 -0.24
N LEU A 120 -39.44 4.39 -0.62
CA LEU A 120 -39.50 5.22 -1.83
C LEU A 120 -39.59 4.37 -3.10
N SER A 121 -38.83 3.27 -3.17
CA SER A 121 -38.86 2.33 -4.31
C SER A 121 -40.25 1.72 -4.51
N VAL A 122 -40.93 1.32 -3.44
CA VAL A 122 -42.31 0.80 -3.52
C VAL A 122 -43.27 1.88 -4.00
N LYS A 123 -43.11 3.12 -3.52
CA LYS A 123 -43.93 4.26 -3.94
C LYS A 123 -43.72 4.63 -5.41
N ILE A 124 -42.48 4.54 -5.90
CA ILE A 124 -42.17 4.72 -7.32
C ILE A 124 -42.84 3.64 -8.14
N SER A 125 -42.73 2.36 -7.74
CA SER A 125 -43.37 1.24 -8.44
C SER A 125 -44.88 1.45 -8.59
N SER A 126 -45.57 1.80 -7.50
CA SER A 126 -47.02 2.03 -7.56
C SER A 126 -47.41 3.22 -8.44
N LYS A 127 -46.56 4.26 -8.49
CA LYS A 127 -46.79 5.41 -9.38
C LYS A 127 -46.57 5.04 -10.84
N VAL A 128 -45.58 4.20 -11.14
CA VAL A 128 -45.35 3.66 -12.49
C VAL A 128 -46.56 2.84 -12.95
N ASP A 129 -47.12 1.98 -12.09
CA ASP A 129 -48.31 1.19 -12.41
C ASP A 129 -49.53 2.07 -12.70
N SER A 130 -49.73 3.13 -11.91
CA SER A 130 -50.78 4.12 -12.15
C SER A 130 -50.62 4.83 -13.50
N ILE A 131 -49.39 5.20 -13.86
CA ILE A 131 -49.08 5.84 -15.15
C ILE A 131 -49.35 4.87 -16.31
N LEU A 132 -49.00 3.59 -16.16
CA LEU A 132 -49.28 2.56 -17.17
C LEU A 132 -50.78 2.36 -17.38
N GLN A 133 -51.59 2.39 -16.32
CA GLN A 133 -53.04 2.35 -16.44
C GLN A 133 -53.61 3.59 -17.15
N GLU A 134 -53.14 4.79 -16.80
CA GLU A 134 -53.56 6.01 -17.50
C GLU A 134 -53.17 5.99 -18.98
N LYS A 135 -51.96 5.52 -19.31
CA LYS A 135 -51.51 5.34 -20.69
C LYS A 135 -52.44 4.40 -21.46
N SER A 136 -52.82 3.26 -20.87
CA SER A 136 -53.76 2.34 -21.50
C SER A 136 -55.14 2.98 -21.73
N ARG A 137 -55.62 3.76 -20.76
CA ARG A 137 -56.90 4.46 -20.87
C ARG A 137 -56.88 5.54 -21.95
N LEU A 138 -55.78 6.28 -22.05
CA LEU A 138 -55.57 7.28 -23.10
C LEU A 138 -55.51 6.63 -24.48
N ARG A 139 -54.80 5.51 -24.62
CA ARG A 139 -54.74 4.75 -25.87
C ARG A 139 -56.12 4.33 -26.34
N ASN A 140 -56.93 3.71 -25.48
CA ASN A 140 -58.29 3.32 -25.84
C ASN A 140 -59.17 4.51 -26.27
N LYS A 141 -58.94 5.71 -25.69
CA LYS A 141 -59.64 6.93 -26.12
C LYS A 141 -59.17 7.42 -27.49
N VAL A 142 -57.86 7.33 -27.77
CA VAL A 142 -57.29 7.68 -29.08
C VAL A 142 -57.85 6.74 -30.15
N ASP A 143 -57.84 5.43 -29.90
CA ASP A 143 -58.37 4.43 -30.83
C ASP A 143 -59.86 4.70 -31.14
N GLY A 144 -60.67 5.01 -30.11
CA GLY A 144 -62.08 5.37 -30.29
C GLY A 144 -62.31 6.72 -30.99
N LEU A 145 -61.38 7.67 -30.86
CA LEU A 145 -61.42 8.92 -31.62
C LEU A 145 -61.03 8.69 -33.08
N GLU A 146 -60.07 7.81 -33.35
CA GLU A 146 -59.63 7.44 -34.70
C GLU A 146 -60.73 6.71 -35.48
N GLU A 147 -61.51 5.86 -34.82
CA GLU A 147 -62.69 5.20 -35.39
C GLU A 147 -63.81 6.21 -35.71
N LYS A 148 -64.07 7.17 -34.81
CA LYS A 148 -65.00 8.27 -35.07
C LYS A 148 -64.54 9.18 -36.21
N LEU A 149 -63.24 9.48 -36.28
CA LEU A 149 -62.66 10.29 -37.34
C LEU A 149 -62.78 9.58 -38.70
N SER A 150 -62.57 8.26 -38.74
CA SER A 150 -62.74 7.44 -39.94
C SER A 150 -64.19 7.42 -40.43
N SER A 151 -65.17 7.33 -39.52
CA SER A 151 -66.59 7.37 -39.90
C SER A 151 -67.04 8.77 -40.35
N MET A 152 -66.53 9.85 -39.76
CA MET A 152 -66.79 11.22 -40.23
C MET A 152 -66.10 11.52 -41.57
N SER A 153 -64.90 10.99 -41.79
CA SER A 153 -64.15 11.12 -43.06
C SER A 153 -64.88 10.50 -44.25
N GLN A 154 -65.67 9.44 -44.04
CA GLN A 154 -66.51 8.84 -45.08
C GLN A 154 -67.77 9.67 -45.41
N GLY A 155 -68.11 10.68 -44.60
CA GLY A 155 -69.40 11.39 -44.69
C GLY A 155 -69.41 12.66 -45.55
N LEU A 156 -68.33 13.45 -45.61
CA LEU A 156 -68.27 14.65 -46.46
C LEU A 156 -66.84 15.20 -46.41
N MET A 157 -66.14 15.26 -47.54
CA MET A 157 -64.83 15.89 -47.64
C MET A 157 -64.96 17.16 -48.50
N THR A 158 -64.86 18.33 -47.87
CA THR A 158 -64.58 19.59 -48.58
C THR A 158 -63.13 20.01 -48.33
N SER A 159 -62.53 20.67 -49.33
CA SER A 159 -61.10 21.00 -49.44
C SER A 159 -60.50 21.84 -48.30
N GLU A 160 -61.31 22.31 -47.35
CA GLU A 160 -60.91 23.19 -46.25
C GLU A 160 -60.53 22.39 -44.97
N GLN A 161 -61.10 21.19 -44.78
CA GLN A 161 -60.86 20.34 -43.60
C GLN A 161 -59.58 19.49 -43.71
N GLY A 162 -59.05 19.30 -44.92
CA GLY A 162 -57.81 18.54 -45.15
C GLY A 162 -56.56 19.23 -44.59
N ALA A 163 -56.56 20.56 -44.53
CA ALA A 163 -55.45 21.34 -43.99
C ALA A 163 -55.35 21.25 -42.46
N GLU A 164 -56.49 21.29 -41.75
CA GLU A 164 -56.51 21.14 -40.28
C GLU A 164 -56.14 19.72 -39.83
N ILE A 165 -56.61 18.69 -40.55
CA ILE A 165 -56.24 17.29 -40.28
C ILE A 165 -54.75 17.07 -40.52
N SER A 166 -54.16 17.69 -41.54
CA SER A 166 -52.71 17.61 -41.79
C SER A 166 -51.91 18.25 -40.65
N GLY A 167 -52.36 19.40 -40.12
CA GLY A 167 -51.72 20.06 -38.97
C GLY A 167 -51.82 19.24 -37.67
N LEU A 168 -52.97 18.65 -37.39
CA LEU A 168 -53.15 17.74 -36.25
C LEU A 168 -52.28 16.48 -36.37
N ARG A 169 -52.11 15.95 -37.58
CA ARG A 169 -51.25 14.78 -37.84
C ARG A 169 -49.77 15.07 -37.58
N GLU A 170 -49.29 16.27 -37.92
CA GLU A 170 -47.94 16.72 -37.57
C GLU A 170 -47.72 16.83 -36.06
N VAL A 171 -48.71 17.37 -35.32
CA VAL A 171 -48.63 17.48 -33.86
C VAL A 171 -48.59 16.10 -33.19
N ILE A 172 -49.40 15.15 -33.68
CA ILE A 172 -49.40 13.76 -33.18
C ILE A 172 -48.04 13.09 -33.45
N LEU A 173 -47.49 13.23 -34.66
CA LEU A 173 -46.16 12.70 -35.01
C LEU A 173 -45.04 13.35 -34.17
N SER A 174 -45.15 14.64 -33.87
CA SER A 174 -44.23 15.34 -32.97
C SER A 174 -44.34 14.82 -31.53
N GLN A 175 -45.56 14.59 -31.02
CA GLN A 175 -45.76 14.03 -29.69
C GLN A 175 -45.27 12.58 -29.60
N GLU A 176 -45.46 11.77 -30.64
CA GLU A 176 -44.98 10.38 -30.68
C GLU A 176 -43.45 10.32 -30.65
N ARG A 177 -42.76 11.24 -31.34
CA ARG A 177 -41.30 11.38 -31.26
C ARG A 177 -40.84 11.73 -29.83
N SER A 178 -41.44 12.73 -29.20
CA SER A 178 -41.13 13.09 -27.80
C SER A 178 -41.40 11.96 -26.81
N ILE A 179 -42.50 11.21 -26.98
CA ILE A 179 -42.80 10.05 -26.13
C ILE A 179 -41.75 8.96 -26.31
N THR A 180 -41.27 8.77 -27.54
CA THR A 180 -40.22 7.78 -27.85
C THR A 180 -38.90 8.18 -27.20
N GLU A 181 -38.51 9.45 -27.28
CA GLU A 181 -37.32 9.99 -26.60
C GLU A 181 -37.40 9.84 -25.07
N LEU A 182 -38.55 10.13 -24.49
CA LEU A 182 -38.81 9.92 -23.05
C LEU A 182 -38.70 8.44 -22.66
N LEU A 183 -39.25 7.53 -23.47
CA LEU A 183 -39.15 6.08 -23.22
C LEU A 183 -37.71 5.57 -23.34
N THR A 184 -36.92 6.11 -24.27
CA THR A 184 -35.49 5.78 -24.36
C THR A 184 -34.72 6.27 -23.14
N ALA A 185 -34.99 7.49 -22.67
CA ALA A 185 -34.35 8.03 -21.48
C ALA A 185 -34.69 7.23 -20.21
N VAL A 186 -35.95 6.79 -20.06
CA VAL A 186 -36.38 5.93 -18.94
C VAL A 186 -35.71 4.56 -19.00
N ARG A 187 -35.57 3.96 -20.19
CA ARG A 187 -34.87 2.68 -20.36
C ARG A 187 -33.38 2.82 -19.98
N GLU A 188 -32.73 3.89 -20.43
CA GLU A 188 -31.33 4.16 -20.09
C GLU A 188 -31.13 4.39 -18.58
N GLN A 189 -32.04 5.10 -17.92
CA GLN A 189 -32.02 5.21 -16.45
C GLN A 189 -32.23 3.86 -15.76
N SER A 190 -33.11 2.99 -16.27
CA SER A 190 -33.30 1.64 -15.73
C SER A 190 -32.04 0.78 -15.89
N ASP A 191 -31.32 0.91 -17.01
CA ASP A 191 -30.08 0.18 -17.26
C ASP A 191 -28.95 0.68 -16.35
N GLN A 192 -28.87 2.00 -16.13
CA GLN A 192 -27.96 2.59 -15.15
C GLN A 192 -28.25 2.10 -13.72
N LEU A 193 -29.53 2.00 -13.34
CA LEU A 193 -29.92 1.50 -12.03
C LEU A 193 -29.59 0.00 -11.86
N ASN A 194 -29.82 -0.82 -12.89
CA ASN A 194 -29.42 -2.23 -12.89
C ASN A 194 -27.90 -2.38 -12.80
N HIS A 195 -27.14 -1.53 -13.50
CA HIS A 195 -25.69 -1.52 -13.41
C HIS A 195 -25.20 -1.14 -12.00
N GLN A 196 -25.86 -0.18 -11.35
CA GLN A 196 -25.59 0.15 -9.94
C GLN A 196 -25.95 -1.00 -9.01
N LYS A 197 -27.07 -1.69 -9.24
CA LYS A 197 -27.48 -2.87 -8.45
C LYS A 197 -26.44 -4.00 -8.54
N VAL A 198 -25.95 -4.31 -9.73
CA VAL A 198 -24.89 -5.33 -9.93
C VAL A 198 -23.60 -4.92 -9.21
N LYS A 199 -23.20 -3.63 -9.26
CA LYS A 199 -22.04 -3.14 -8.48
C LYS A 199 -22.24 -3.33 -6.98
N ILE A 200 -23.44 -3.08 -6.47
CA ILE A 200 -23.76 -3.29 -5.05
C ILE A 200 -23.68 -4.78 -4.72
N THR A 201 -24.24 -5.67 -5.56
CA THR A 201 -24.16 -7.12 -5.34
C THR A 201 -22.71 -7.64 -5.33
N ILE A 202 -21.85 -7.13 -6.24
CA ILE A 202 -20.41 -7.46 -6.25
C ILE A 202 -19.70 -6.94 -4.98
N LEU A 203 -20.11 -5.77 -4.47
CA LEU A 203 -19.57 -5.23 -3.21
C LEU A 203 -20.06 -6.02 -2.00
N GLU A 204 -21.31 -6.49 -2.00
CA GLU A 204 -21.88 -7.36 -0.97
C GLU A 204 -21.18 -8.74 -0.96
N GLU A 205 -20.91 -9.34 -2.12
CA GLU A 205 -20.13 -10.58 -2.24
C GLU A 205 -18.68 -10.42 -1.76
N LYS A 206 -18.07 -9.26 -1.97
CA LYS A 206 -16.74 -8.95 -1.40
C LYS A 206 -16.78 -8.81 0.12
N LEU A 207 -17.87 -8.25 0.66
CA LEU A 207 -18.05 -8.11 2.11
C LEU A 207 -18.31 -9.47 2.80
N THR A 208 -18.98 -10.40 2.12
CA THR A 208 -19.23 -11.76 2.64
C THR A 208 -17.99 -12.65 2.55
N PHE A 209 -17.10 -12.42 1.57
CA PHE A 209 -15.81 -13.09 1.49
C PHE A 209 -14.87 -12.69 2.63
N ASP A 210 -14.85 -11.40 3.02
CA ASP A 210 -14.05 -10.91 4.16
C ASP A 210 -14.57 -11.44 5.53
N THR A 211 -15.85 -11.80 5.63
CA THR A 211 -16.42 -12.40 6.85
C THR A 211 -16.11 -13.89 7.00
N LEU A 212 -15.93 -14.64 5.89
CA LEU A 212 -15.48 -16.04 5.91
C LEU A 212 -13.98 -16.20 6.19
N THR A 213 -13.16 -15.18 5.88
CA THR A 213 -11.75 -15.15 6.29
C THR A 213 -11.58 -14.98 7.80
N GLN A 214 -12.62 -14.55 8.53
CA GLN A 214 -12.56 -14.37 9.98
C GLN A 214 -12.90 -15.66 10.77
N GLU A 215 -13.59 -16.64 10.15
CA GLU A 215 -13.85 -17.95 10.77
C GLU A 215 -12.71 -18.97 10.57
N THR A 216 -11.74 -18.70 9.70
CA THR A 216 -10.60 -19.61 9.46
C THR A 216 -9.38 -19.31 10.36
N ILE A 217 -9.40 -18.21 11.11
CA ILE A 217 -8.26 -17.75 11.95
C ILE A 217 -8.24 -18.40 13.35
N GLU A 218 -9.31 -19.07 13.80
CA GLU A 218 -9.33 -19.78 15.09
C GLU A 218 -8.80 -21.23 15.05
N ARG A 219 -8.25 -21.71 13.93
CA ARG A 219 -7.76 -23.10 13.81
C ARG A 219 -6.31 -23.28 13.37
N MET A 220 -5.50 -22.23 13.42
CA MET A 220 -4.08 -22.32 13.07
C MET A 220 -3.20 -21.56 14.07
N SER A 221 -3.26 -21.98 15.33
CA SER A 221 -2.39 -21.51 16.42
C SER A 221 -1.49 -22.60 17.00
N ASP A 222 -1.32 -23.72 16.30
CA ASP A 222 -0.26 -24.69 16.54
C ASP A 222 0.52 -24.90 15.24
N ILE A 223 1.85 -24.91 15.31
CA ILE A 223 2.84 -24.95 14.22
C ILE A 223 3.30 -23.57 13.74
N PHE A 224 4.02 -22.81 14.58
CA PHE A 224 5.14 -21.97 14.11
C PHE A 224 6.16 -21.79 15.26
N SER A 225 7.07 -22.75 15.36
CA SER A 225 8.42 -22.50 15.87
C SER A 225 9.38 -23.03 14.82
N ASN A 226 10.26 -22.14 14.39
CA ASN A 226 11.42 -22.32 13.52
C ASN A 226 11.29 -21.85 12.07
N GLU A 227 12.26 -20.99 11.75
CA GLU A 227 12.82 -20.60 10.45
C GLU A 227 12.10 -19.56 9.57
N ALA A 228 12.90 -18.59 9.15
CA ALA A 228 12.55 -17.46 8.32
C ALA A 228 12.19 -17.92 6.89
N PRO A 229 11.14 -17.37 6.26
CA PRO A 229 10.86 -17.67 4.87
C PRO A 229 11.69 -16.77 3.95
N THR A 230 12.62 -17.40 3.26
CA THR A 230 13.30 -16.89 2.06
C THR A 230 12.27 -16.61 0.97
N LEU A 231 12.37 -15.43 0.35
CA LEU A 231 11.53 -15.01 -0.78
C LEU A 231 11.87 -15.82 -2.03
N THR A 232 11.01 -16.77 -2.38
CA THR A 232 10.79 -17.20 -3.76
C THR A 232 9.30 -17.47 -3.97
N PRO A 233 8.68 -16.80 -4.95
CA PRO A 233 7.55 -17.39 -5.65
C PRO A 233 7.78 -17.45 -7.16
N TYR A 234 7.55 -18.64 -7.70
CA TYR A 234 7.02 -18.95 -9.03
C TYR A 234 7.78 -18.42 -10.26
N LEU A 235 8.75 -19.23 -10.69
CA LEU A 235 8.97 -19.49 -12.12
C LEU A 235 7.76 -20.29 -12.65
N THR A 236 6.74 -19.62 -13.18
CA THR A 236 5.81 -20.27 -14.12
C THR A 236 6.52 -20.41 -15.46
N SER A 237 7.28 -21.50 -15.60
CA SER A 237 7.78 -21.96 -16.89
C SER A 237 6.79 -22.97 -17.47
N SER A 238 6.01 -22.52 -18.45
CA SER A 238 5.56 -23.36 -19.55
C SER A 238 6.09 -22.77 -20.83
N SER A 239 7.39 -22.98 -21.07
CA SER A 239 7.97 -23.26 -22.39
C SER A 239 9.47 -23.42 -22.22
N THR A 240 9.94 -24.54 -22.76
CA THR A 240 11.32 -24.99 -22.89
C THR A 240 12.26 -23.90 -23.39
N GLY A 241 13.37 -23.67 -22.67
CA GLY A 241 14.47 -22.84 -23.16
C GLY A 241 15.44 -22.45 -22.05
N THR A 242 16.44 -23.30 -21.80
CA THR A 242 17.71 -22.90 -21.18
C THR A 242 18.33 -21.78 -22.02
N THR A 243 17.97 -20.53 -21.69
CA THR A 243 18.51 -19.35 -22.37
C THR A 243 19.10 -18.42 -21.32
N SER A 244 20.38 -18.65 -21.09
CA SER A 244 21.41 -17.70 -20.64
C SER A 244 20.95 -16.38 -20.00
N MET A 245 21.39 -16.15 -18.76
CA MET A 245 21.36 -14.87 -18.01
C MET A 245 22.08 -13.69 -18.72
N THR A 246 22.44 -13.84 -20.00
CA THR A 246 23.08 -12.82 -20.84
C THR A 246 22.11 -12.06 -21.74
N ASN A 247 20.83 -12.48 -21.85
CA ASN A 247 19.86 -11.89 -22.79
C ASN A 247 18.71 -11.12 -22.14
N LEU A 248 18.84 -10.65 -20.89
CA LEU A 248 17.78 -9.83 -20.29
C LEU A 248 17.65 -8.47 -21.01
N PRO A 249 16.43 -7.93 -21.13
CA PRO A 249 16.20 -6.60 -21.68
C PRO A 249 16.78 -5.53 -20.74
N SER A 250 17.27 -4.43 -21.32
CA SER A 250 17.87 -3.35 -20.52
C SER A 250 16.85 -2.61 -19.65
N ASP A 251 15.62 -2.50 -20.14
CA ASP A 251 14.48 -1.88 -19.49
C ASP A 251 13.18 -2.40 -20.15
N CYS A 252 12.03 -1.94 -19.65
CA CYS A 252 10.74 -2.33 -20.19
C CYS A 252 10.53 -1.86 -21.65
N SER A 253 11.23 -0.81 -22.10
CA SER A 253 11.11 -0.31 -23.47
C SER A 253 11.84 -1.22 -24.46
N ASP A 254 13.04 -1.72 -24.11
CA ASP A 254 13.72 -2.78 -24.87
C ASP A 254 12.89 -4.06 -24.90
N LEU A 255 12.30 -4.45 -23.76
CA LEU A 255 11.38 -5.60 -23.70
C LEU A 255 10.18 -5.44 -24.65
N PHE A 256 9.57 -4.26 -24.69
CA PHE A 256 8.49 -3.94 -25.63
C PHE A 256 8.98 -4.01 -27.08
N ASN A 257 10.15 -3.47 -27.40
CA ASN A 257 10.73 -3.53 -28.75
C ASN A 257 11.03 -4.97 -29.20
N ARG A 258 11.30 -5.88 -28.26
CA ARG A 258 11.45 -7.32 -28.52
C ARG A 258 10.14 -8.07 -28.78
N GLY A 259 9.00 -7.40 -28.69
CA GLY A 259 7.69 -7.95 -29.04
C GLY A 259 6.76 -8.25 -27.85
N GLU A 260 7.20 -8.05 -26.61
CA GLU A 260 6.34 -8.21 -25.44
C GLU A 260 5.29 -7.08 -25.38
N ARG A 261 4.04 -7.45 -25.06
CA ARG A 261 2.89 -6.53 -25.03
C ARG A 261 2.08 -6.64 -23.75
N ALA A 262 2.28 -7.68 -22.95
CA ALA A 262 1.59 -7.82 -21.68
C ALA A 262 2.25 -6.95 -20.60
N SER A 263 1.44 -6.21 -19.85
CA SER A 263 1.93 -5.56 -18.62
C SER A 263 2.12 -6.60 -17.53
N GLY A 264 3.21 -6.50 -16.77
CA GLY A 264 3.57 -7.51 -15.79
C GLY A 264 4.91 -7.26 -15.12
N VAL A 265 5.33 -8.19 -14.26
CA VAL A 265 6.64 -8.13 -13.60
C VAL A 265 7.65 -8.90 -14.42
N TYR A 266 8.74 -8.24 -14.80
CA TYR A 266 9.79 -8.81 -15.64
C TYR A 266 11.17 -8.57 -15.03
N GLY A 267 12.11 -9.47 -15.32
CA GLY A 267 13.52 -9.27 -15.02
C GLY A 267 14.16 -8.37 -16.06
N ILE A 268 14.74 -7.25 -15.62
CA ILE A 268 15.48 -6.32 -16.47
C ILE A 268 16.93 -6.21 -16.00
N ARG A 269 17.83 -5.84 -16.90
CA ARG A 269 19.25 -5.66 -16.60
C ARG A 269 19.77 -4.39 -17.28
N PRO A 270 19.65 -3.22 -16.64
CA PRO A 270 20.31 -2.00 -17.09
C PRO A 270 21.83 -2.21 -17.24
N THR A 271 22.44 -1.43 -18.13
CA THR A 271 23.86 -1.57 -18.43
C THR A 271 24.71 -1.30 -17.19
N GLY A 272 25.60 -2.24 -16.85
CA GLY A 272 26.52 -2.08 -15.72
C GLY A 272 25.91 -2.37 -14.34
N THR A 273 24.70 -2.96 -14.27
CA THR A 273 24.08 -3.38 -13.01
C THR A 273 23.77 -4.88 -12.98
N GLU A 274 23.53 -5.38 -11.76
CA GLU A 274 22.90 -6.68 -11.56
C GLU A 274 21.43 -6.64 -12.02
N PRO A 275 20.89 -7.77 -12.51
CA PRO A 275 19.47 -7.87 -12.85
C PRO A 275 18.56 -7.62 -11.65
N PHE A 276 17.41 -7.01 -11.90
CA PHE A 276 16.36 -6.87 -10.90
C PHE A 276 14.96 -6.98 -11.54
N MET A 277 13.96 -7.25 -10.70
CA MET A 277 12.57 -7.31 -11.14
C MET A 277 11.96 -5.90 -11.18
N ALA A 278 11.18 -5.61 -12.22
CA ALA A 278 10.43 -4.37 -12.35
C ALA A 278 9.06 -4.64 -12.95
N PHE A 279 8.08 -3.80 -12.60
CA PHE A 279 6.78 -3.82 -13.27
C PHE A 279 6.88 -3.02 -14.58
N CYS A 280 6.61 -3.68 -15.70
CA CYS A 280 6.52 -3.06 -17.01
C CYS A 280 5.06 -2.76 -17.36
N ASP A 281 4.77 -1.49 -17.61
CA ASP A 281 3.50 -1.04 -18.16
C ASP A 281 3.63 -0.93 -19.68
N MET A 282 2.92 -1.80 -20.40
CA MET A 282 2.91 -1.88 -21.87
C MET A 282 1.64 -1.26 -22.48
N SER A 283 0.81 -0.57 -21.69
CA SER A 283 -0.55 -0.15 -22.10
C SER A 283 -0.62 1.00 -23.10
N LYS A 284 0.47 1.76 -23.31
CA LYS A 284 0.49 3.00 -24.10
C LYS A 284 1.28 2.88 -25.41
N ASP A 285 1.23 1.72 -26.06
CA ASP A 285 1.98 1.40 -27.29
C ASP A 285 3.51 1.59 -27.18
N HIS A 286 4.02 1.63 -25.95
CA HIS A 286 5.43 1.56 -25.59
C HIS A 286 5.55 0.89 -24.23
N GLY A 287 6.74 0.36 -23.92
CA GLY A 287 7.04 -0.17 -22.60
C GLY A 287 7.60 0.90 -21.68
N ALA A 288 7.02 1.05 -20.50
CA ALA A 288 7.50 1.95 -19.45
C ALA A 288 7.82 1.17 -18.17
N THR A 289 8.95 1.49 -17.55
CA THR A 289 9.37 0.87 -16.29
C THR A 289 8.74 1.64 -15.14
N VAL A 290 7.81 1.01 -14.40
CA VAL A 290 7.16 1.67 -13.26
C VAL A 290 8.09 1.67 -12.05
N ILE A 291 8.39 2.87 -11.54
CA ILE A 291 9.33 3.07 -10.42
C ILE A 291 8.61 3.28 -9.09
N GLN A 292 7.35 3.74 -9.13
CA GLN A 292 6.50 3.91 -7.97
C GLN A 292 5.05 3.70 -8.39
N ARG A 293 4.27 3.04 -7.54
CA ARG A 293 2.81 2.99 -7.71
C ARG A 293 2.11 3.06 -6.35
N ARG A 294 1.00 3.79 -6.28
CA ARG A 294 0.07 3.87 -5.15
C ARG A 294 -1.34 3.64 -5.65
N THR A 295 -2.06 2.71 -5.04
CA THR A 295 -3.36 2.21 -5.50
C THR A 295 -4.36 2.02 -4.36
N ASP A 296 -3.89 1.47 -3.23
CA ASP A 296 -4.76 1.05 -2.13
C ASP A 296 -4.22 1.38 -0.75
N GLY A 297 -2.96 1.82 -0.62
CA GLY A 297 -2.36 2.12 0.67
C GLY A 297 -1.94 0.89 1.48
N SER A 298 -1.88 -0.30 0.86
CA SER A 298 -1.47 -1.56 1.49
C SER A 298 -0.03 -1.56 2.01
N VAL A 299 0.82 -0.67 1.47
CA VAL A 299 2.24 -0.57 1.84
C VAL A 299 2.51 0.76 2.56
N ASN A 300 3.23 0.68 3.68
CA ASN A 300 3.68 1.87 4.41
C ASN A 300 4.87 2.51 3.69
N PHE A 301 4.72 3.74 3.24
CA PHE A 301 5.79 4.53 2.60
C PHE A 301 6.59 5.38 3.58
N ASP A 302 6.20 5.49 4.86
CA ASP A 302 7.00 6.17 5.87
C ASP A 302 8.18 5.30 6.33
N GLN A 303 9.10 5.06 5.41
CA GLN A 303 10.24 4.16 5.56
C GLN A 303 11.55 4.93 5.79
N ILE A 304 12.56 4.22 6.27
CA ILE A 304 13.93 4.72 6.48
C ILE A 304 14.73 4.76 5.17
N TRP A 305 15.88 5.43 5.18
CA TRP A 305 16.76 5.61 4.02
C TRP A 305 17.09 4.29 3.33
N GLU A 306 17.55 3.29 4.08
CA GLU A 306 17.96 1.98 3.57
C GLU A 306 16.85 1.31 2.74
N LYS A 307 15.59 1.42 3.20
CA LYS A 307 14.43 0.87 2.49
C LYS A 307 14.16 1.62 1.19
N TYR A 308 14.24 2.95 1.20
CA TYR A 308 14.10 3.75 -0.02
C TYR A 308 15.22 3.50 -1.01
N GLU A 309 16.42 3.20 -0.54
CA GLU A 309 17.55 2.89 -1.41
C GLU A 309 17.40 1.52 -2.09
N ASN A 310 17.00 0.50 -1.32
CA ASN A 310 16.87 -0.88 -1.79
C ASN A 310 15.54 -1.17 -2.52
N GLY A 311 14.48 -0.42 -2.22
CA GLY A 311 13.12 -0.69 -2.69
C GLY A 311 12.27 -1.47 -1.68
N PHE A 312 10.96 -1.35 -1.79
CA PHE A 312 9.98 -2.02 -0.92
C PHE A 312 8.58 -2.08 -1.55
N GLY A 313 7.74 -2.96 -1.02
CA GLY A 313 6.32 -3.09 -1.41
C GLY A 313 6.07 -4.28 -2.34
N ASP A 314 4.94 -4.21 -3.04
CA ASP A 314 4.44 -5.28 -3.90
C ASP A 314 4.21 -4.77 -5.34
N PHE A 315 4.90 -5.36 -6.31
CA PHE A 315 4.77 -5.02 -7.73
C PHE A 315 3.37 -5.27 -8.30
N GLN A 316 2.45 -5.92 -7.59
CA GLN A 316 1.05 -6.05 -7.98
C GLN A 316 0.18 -4.90 -7.42
N ARG A 317 0.64 -4.19 -6.39
CA ARG A 317 -0.10 -3.12 -5.71
C ARG A 317 0.77 -1.87 -5.55
N ASP A 318 1.06 -1.51 -4.30
CA ASP A 318 1.83 -0.34 -3.90
C ASP A 318 3.30 -0.70 -3.74
N PHE A 319 4.20 0.02 -4.41
CA PHE A 319 5.64 -0.24 -4.28
C PHE A 319 6.51 0.97 -4.62
N TRP A 320 7.75 0.89 -4.19
CA TRP A 320 8.86 1.75 -4.55
C TRP A 320 10.03 0.90 -5.06
N LEU A 321 10.49 1.15 -6.28
CA LEU A 321 11.49 0.31 -6.96
C LEU A 321 12.88 0.33 -6.29
N GLY A 322 13.19 1.41 -5.55
CA GLY A 322 14.49 1.60 -4.91
C GLY A 322 15.35 2.62 -5.65
N LEU A 323 15.95 3.57 -4.93
CA LEU A 323 16.75 4.65 -5.52
C LEU A 323 17.93 4.14 -6.35
N ARG A 324 18.57 3.04 -5.92
CA ARG A 324 19.68 2.43 -6.66
C ARG A 324 19.24 1.94 -8.05
N ASN A 325 18.08 1.27 -8.11
CA ASN A 325 17.50 0.79 -9.35
C ASN A 325 17.02 1.95 -10.23
N ILE A 326 16.36 2.95 -9.64
CA ILE A 326 15.89 4.15 -10.35
C ILE A 326 17.07 4.92 -10.95
N HIS A 327 18.16 5.09 -10.19
CA HIS A 327 19.38 5.74 -10.69
C HIS A 327 19.91 5.00 -11.92
N SER A 328 20.03 3.67 -11.87
CA SER A 328 20.52 2.87 -13.01
C SER A 328 19.70 3.02 -14.29
N LEU A 329 18.39 3.26 -14.16
CA LEU A 329 17.50 3.54 -15.30
C LEU A 329 17.75 4.96 -15.85
N ALA A 330 18.01 5.93 -14.98
CA ALA A 330 18.22 7.33 -15.34
C ALA A 330 19.61 7.61 -15.95
N THR A 331 20.65 6.85 -15.56
CA THR A 331 22.04 7.06 -16.00
C THR A 331 22.24 6.95 -17.52
N ARG A 332 21.31 6.32 -18.24
CA ARG A 332 21.35 6.21 -19.71
C ARG A 332 21.26 7.58 -20.42
N GLY A 333 20.81 8.62 -19.71
CA GLY A 333 20.57 9.95 -20.27
C GLY A 333 19.29 9.99 -21.10
N ASN A 334 18.67 11.17 -21.21
CA ASN A 334 17.42 11.37 -21.98
C ASN A 334 16.29 10.39 -21.61
N SER A 335 16.08 10.15 -20.31
CA SER A 335 14.89 9.47 -19.81
C SER A 335 13.72 10.45 -19.68
N VAL A 336 12.51 9.97 -19.93
CA VAL A 336 11.26 10.65 -19.63
C VAL A 336 10.70 10.04 -18.35
N LEU A 337 10.40 10.89 -17.38
CA LEU A 337 9.63 10.53 -16.19
C LEU A 337 8.17 10.92 -16.44
N HIS A 338 7.31 9.92 -16.53
CA HIS A 338 5.87 10.09 -16.70
C HIS A 338 5.17 9.86 -15.36
N ILE A 339 4.50 10.89 -14.85
CA ILE A 339 3.70 10.85 -13.62
C ILE A 339 2.22 10.87 -14.01
N GLN A 340 1.48 9.83 -13.61
CA GLN A 340 0.05 9.73 -13.81
C GLN A 340 -0.69 9.77 -12.47
N LEU A 341 -1.70 10.63 -12.36
CA LEU A 341 -2.51 10.82 -11.17
C LEU A 341 -3.99 10.55 -11.48
N GLU A 342 -4.70 9.88 -10.58
CA GLU A 342 -6.16 9.74 -10.61
C GLU A 342 -6.75 10.23 -9.29
N ASP A 343 -7.80 11.05 -9.37
CA ASP A 343 -8.60 11.43 -8.19
C ASP A 343 -9.72 10.40 -7.90
N TRP A 344 -10.41 10.58 -6.78
CA TRP A 344 -11.55 9.71 -6.40
C TRP A 344 -12.78 9.85 -7.32
N LYS A 345 -12.76 10.81 -8.26
CA LYS A 345 -13.79 10.99 -9.30
C LYS A 345 -13.36 10.39 -10.64
N HIS A 346 -12.30 9.59 -10.65
CA HIS A 346 -11.73 8.93 -11.84
C HIS A 346 -11.18 9.89 -12.90
N ASN A 347 -10.85 11.14 -12.52
CA ASN A 347 -10.17 12.05 -13.43
C ASN A 347 -8.68 11.68 -13.48
N ARG A 348 -8.25 11.14 -14.62
CA ARG A 348 -6.85 10.83 -14.91
C ARG A 348 -6.18 12.01 -15.56
N ARG A 349 -5.01 12.39 -15.06
CA ARG A 349 -4.15 13.42 -15.64
C ARG A 349 -2.70 13.00 -15.53
N PHE A 350 -1.85 13.59 -16.37
CA PHE A 350 -0.43 13.26 -16.39
C PHE A 350 0.45 14.49 -16.54
N ILE A 351 1.74 14.29 -16.27
CA ILE A 351 2.82 15.23 -16.55
C ILE A 351 4.12 14.48 -16.83
N GLU A 352 4.93 15.04 -17.71
CA GLU A 352 6.17 14.45 -18.20
C GLU A 352 7.33 15.41 -18.04
N TYR A 353 8.47 14.84 -17.62
CA TYR A 353 9.73 15.57 -17.47
C TYR A 353 10.85 14.82 -18.17
N ARG A 354 11.80 15.56 -18.72
CA ARG A 354 13.15 15.03 -18.93
C ARG A 354 13.76 14.80 -17.56
N PHE A 355 14.23 13.60 -17.32
CA PHE A 355 14.60 13.11 -16.00
C PHE A 355 16.04 12.60 -16.00
N ASN A 356 16.78 13.06 -15.00
CA ASN A 356 18.06 12.50 -14.61
C ASN A 356 18.11 12.41 -13.08
N LEU A 357 18.80 11.39 -12.57
CA LEU A 357 18.96 11.15 -11.14
C LEU A 357 20.44 10.91 -10.88
N ASN A 358 21.06 11.71 -10.02
CA ASN A 358 22.44 11.49 -9.60
C ASN A 358 22.56 10.26 -8.70
N GLY A 359 23.79 9.79 -8.48
CA GLY A 359 24.06 8.60 -7.69
C GLY A 359 24.04 8.85 -6.18
N PRO A 360 24.41 7.82 -5.39
CA PRO A 360 24.47 7.90 -3.93
C PRO A 360 25.46 8.95 -3.42
N GLU A 361 26.50 9.28 -4.17
CA GLU A 361 27.49 10.32 -3.86
C GLU A 361 26.88 11.73 -3.78
N SER A 362 25.77 11.95 -4.48
CA SER A 362 25.00 13.19 -4.45
C SER A 362 23.63 13.01 -3.79
N ASN A 363 23.49 12.03 -2.88
CA ASN A 363 22.23 11.71 -2.18
C ASN A 363 21.02 11.59 -3.13
N TYR A 364 21.21 11.00 -4.31
CA TYR A 364 20.17 10.84 -5.32
C TYR A 364 19.48 12.15 -5.73
N THR A 365 20.28 13.20 -5.97
CA THR A 365 19.77 14.51 -6.43
C THR A 365 18.99 14.37 -7.75
N ILE A 366 17.76 14.89 -7.79
CA ILE A 366 16.88 14.82 -8.96
C ILE A 366 17.06 16.02 -9.87
N HIS A 367 17.07 15.80 -11.19
CA HIS A 367 17.07 16.86 -12.19
C HIS A 367 15.87 16.66 -13.13
N LEU A 368 15.00 17.66 -13.18
CA LEU A 368 13.79 17.66 -13.98
C LEU A 368 13.77 18.86 -14.91
N THR A 369 13.30 18.63 -16.13
CA THR A 369 12.93 19.68 -17.08
C THR A 369 11.55 19.35 -17.64
N HIS A 370 10.58 20.23 -17.43
CA HIS A 370 9.21 20.02 -17.90
C HIS A 370 9.16 19.80 -19.42
N LEU A 371 8.38 18.80 -19.85
CA LEU A 371 8.16 18.49 -21.27
C LEU A 371 6.71 18.75 -21.69
N SER A 372 5.76 18.04 -21.08
CA SER A 372 4.36 18.04 -21.49
C SER A 372 3.44 17.60 -20.33
N GLY A 373 2.14 17.85 -20.42
CA GLY A 373 1.17 17.35 -19.43
C GLY A 373 -0.05 18.24 -19.24
N ASP A 374 -1.10 17.64 -18.67
CA ASP A 374 -2.36 18.32 -18.32
C ASP A 374 -2.36 18.87 -16.87
N LEU A 375 -1.39 18.42 -16.06
CA LEU A 375 -1.19 18.91 -14.71
C LEU A 375 -0.30 20.14 -14.74
N PRO A 376 -0.54 21.14 -13.87
CA PRO A 376 0.46 22.18 -13.68
C PRO A 376 1.70 21.57 -12.99
N ASP A 377 2.85 22.23 -13.18
CA ASP A 377 4.17 21.76 -12.75
C ASP A 377 4.61 22.36 -11.40
N PRO A 378 4.46 21.62 -10.29
CA PRO A 378 5.08 21.96 -9.01
C PRO A 378 6.49 21.37 -8.84
N MET A 379 6.92 20.41 -9.67
CA MET A 379 8.19 19.69 -9.49
C MET A 379 9.40 20.47 -9.99
N SER A 380 9.21 21.46 -10.87
CA SER A 380 10.30 22.36 -11.29
C SER A 380 11.01 23.03 -10.11
N ASN A 381 10.32 23.33 -9.01
CA ASN A 381 10.92 23.89 -7.78
C ASN A 381 11.70 22.87 -6.95
N HIS A 382 11.59 21.58 -7.28
CA HIS A 382 12.28 20.47 -6.64
C HIS A 382 13.47 19.97 -7.46
N THR A 383 13.72 20.55 -8.65
CA THR A 383 14.92 20.23 -9.44
C THR A 383 16.18 20.65 -8.67
N GLY A 384 17.21 19.80 -8.69
CA GLY A 384 18.44 19.95 -7.92
C GLY A 384 18.33 19.59 -6.43
N MET A 385 17.18 19.11 -5.95
CA MET A 385 17.01 18.73 -4.55
C MET A 385 17.51 17.30 -4.29
N MET A 386 18.11 17.10 -3.12
CA MET A 386 18.52 15.78 -2.62
C MET A 386 17.32 15.00 -2.08
N PHE A 387 17.42 13.68 -2.07
CA PHE A 387 16.39 12.83 -1.45
C PHE A 387 16.52 12.87 0.07
N SER A 388 15.40 12.94 0.80
CA SER A 388 15.36 12.95 2.26
C SER A 388 14.37 11.93 2.81
N THR A 389 14.70 11.32 3.94
CA THR A 389 13.85 10.40 4.71
C THR A 389 13.80 10.81 6.19
N LYS A 390 12.95 10.17 6.99
CA LYS A 390 12.76 10.51 8.41
C LYS A 390 14.02 10.38 9.28
N ASP A 391 14.96 9.56 8.82
CA ASP A 391 16.26 9.23 9.44
C ASP A 391 17.46 9.87 8.73
N ARG A 392 17.28 10.46 7.53
CA ARG A 392 18.34 11.17 6.80
C ARG A 392 17.80 12.47 6.21
N ASP A 393 18.23 13.57 6.83
CA ASP A 393 17.83 14.92 6.46
C ASP A 393 18.81 15.52 5.45
N ASN A 394 18.38 15.67 4.20
CA ASN A 394 19.11 16.35 3.13
C ASN A 394 18.25 17.47 2.52
N ASP A 395 17.20 17.94 3.23
CA ASP A 395 16.33 18.98 2.74
C ASP A 395 16.89 20.38 3.09
N ASN A 396 16.35 21.43 2.47
CA ASN A 396 16.86 22.80 2.66
C ASN A 396 16.21 23.52 3.86
N HIS A 397 15.39 22.83 4.66
CA HIS A 397 14.67 23.45 5.77
C HIS A 397 15.53 23.45 7.05
N GLN A 398 16.14 24.59 7.36
CA GLN A 398 17.14 24.74 8.43
C GLN A 398 16.71 24.24 9.82
N GLU A 399 15.41 24.34 10.15
CA GLU A 399 14.91 24.07 11.52
C GLU A 399 14.13 22.74 11.66
N SER A 400 13.87 22.01 10.57
CA SER A 400 13.02 20.82 10.65
C SER A 400 13.16 19.88 9.47
N ASN A 401 13.25 18.58 9.74
CA ASN A 401 13.19 17.55 8.71
C ASN A 401 11.76 17.43 8.15
N CYS A 402 11.61 17.69 6.86
CA CYS A 402 10.33 17.65 6.16
C CYS A 402 9.75 16.24 6.06
N ALA A 403 10.58 15.22 5.89
CA ALA A 403 10.14 13.83 5.83
C ALA A 403 9.46 13.38 7.14
N ARG A 404 9.84 13.91 8.31
CA ARG A 404 9.14 13.63 9.59
C ARG A 404 7.74 14.24 9.65
N ASN A 405 7.56 15.40 9.02
CA ASN A 405 6.32 16.16 9.06
C ASN A 405 5.33 15.77 7.95
N TYR A 406 5.84 15.44 6.76
CA TYR A 406 5.05 15.09 5.58
C TYR A 406 4.97 13.58 5.33
N THR A 407 5.74 12.78 6.08
CA THR A 407 5.89 11.32 5.97
C THR A 407 6.39 10.84 4.60
N GLY A 408 7.13 9.74 4.62
CA GLY A 408 7.72 9.18 3.41
C GLY A 408 8.92 9.96 2.89
N GLY A 409 9.67 9.30 2.01
CA GLY A 409 10.89 9.84 1.41
C GLY A 409 10.57 10.58 0.12
N TRP A 410 11.16 11.75 -0.06
CA TRP A 410 10.96 12.57 -1.25
C TRP A 410 12.14 13.53 -1.48
N TRP A 411 12.17 14.14 -2.66
CA TRP A 411 13.08 15.25 -2.98
C TRP A 411 12.51 16.55 -2.41
N PHE A 412 12.59 16.72 -1.10
CA PHE A 412 12.11 17.92 -0.41
C PHE A 412 13.08 19.09 -0.61
N ASN A 413 12.54 20.30 -0.81
CA ASN A 413 13.30 21.55 -0.75
C ASN A 413 13.19 22.11 0.68
N ALA A 414 12.67 23.32 0.90
CA ALA A 414 12.15 23.74 2.21
C ALA A 414 10.76 23.10 2.43
N CYS A 415 10.76 21.77 2.50
CA CYS A 415 9.61 20.90 2.29
C CYS A 415 9.08 21.05 0.86
N GLY A 416 7.77 21.21 0.67
CA GLY A 416 7.25 21.59 -0.63
C GLY A 416 5.79 21.24 -0.81
N ASP A 417 5.37 21.45 -2.05
CA ASP A 417 3.98 21.34 -2.47
C ASP A 417 3.64 19.97 -3.08
N THR A 418 4.64 19.11 -3.21
CA THR A 418 4.50 17.73 -3.71
C THR A 418 5.08 16.72 -2.74
N ASN A 419 4.37 15.60 -2.61
CA ASN A 419 4.88 14.39 -2.00
C ASN A 419 3.98 13.22 -2.41
N LEU A 420 4.39 12.44 -3.41
CA LEU A 420 3.60 11.27 -3.84
C LEU A 420 3.83 10.03 -2.95
N ASN A 421 4.81 10.11 -2.05
CA ASN A 421 5.18 9.06 -1.11
C ASN A 421 4.61 9.27 0.30
N GLY A 422 3.75 10.27 0.48
CA GLY A 422 3.01 10.47 1.73
C GLY A 422 2.07 9.32 2.07
N ARG A 423 1.46 9.39 3.26
CA ARG A 423 0.45 8.44 3.74
C ARG A 423 -0.75 8.39 2.79
N TYR A 424 -1.21 7.19 2.49
CA TYR A 424 -2.40 6.98 1.69
C TYR A 424 -3.64 7.16 2.57
N PHE A 425 -4.61 7.95 2.11
CA PHE A 425 -5.84 8.24 2.85
C PHE A 425 -7.06 7.90 1.98
N HIS A 426 -7.85 6.91 2.39
CA HIS A 426 -9.12 6.58 1.73
C HIS A 426 -10.17 7.70 1.87
N MET A 427 -10.12 8.43 2.98
CA MET A 427 -11.00 9.56 3.26
C MET A 427 -10.17 10.80 3.58
N ARG A 428 -10.68 11.98 3.21
CA ARG A 428 -9.97 13.23 3.48
C ARG A 428 -9.86 13.45 5.01
N PRO A 429 -8.64 13.55 5.58
CA PRO A 429 -8.51 13.76 7.02
C PRO A 429 -9.06 15.13 7.45
N LYS A 430 -9.59 15.21 8.68
CA LYS A 430 -10.19 16.45 9.23
C LYS A 430 -9.12 17.48 9.62
N GLY A 431 -7.96 17.04 10.14
CA GLY A 431 -6.87 17.91 10.60
C GLY A 431 -5.93 18.43 9.51
N ARG A 432 -5.45 19.68 9.64
CA ARG A 432 -4.44 20.25 8.72
C ARG A 432 -3.11 19.50 8.79
N SER A 433 -2.70 19.04 9.97
CA SER A 433 -1.48 18.27 10.18
C SER A 433 -1.53 16.93 9.42
N ASP A 434 -2.61 16.16 9.58
CA ASP A 434 -2.76 14.88 8.90
C ASP A 434 -2.85 15.03 7.37
N ARG A 435 -3.49 16.10 6.90
CA ARG A 435 -3.50 16.42 5.46
C ARG A 435 -2.09 16.64 4.92
N ARG A 436 -1.18 17.22 5.71
CA ARG A 436 0.23 17.42 5.33
C ARG A 436 0.98 16.10 5.17
N ARG A 437 0.61 15.09 5.95
CA ARG A 437 1.18 13.74 5.89
C ARG A 437 0.69 12.92 4.69
N GLY A 438 -0.25 13.42 3.90
CA GLY A 438 -0.86 12.66 2.80
C GLY A 438 -0.09 12.68 1.49
N ILE A 439 -0.57 11.92 0.50
CA ILE A 439 -0.16 12.08 -0.90
C ILE A 439 -0.61 13.45 -1.41
N GLN A 440 0.32 14.26 -1.92
CA GLN A 440 0.08 15.64 -2.34
C GLN A 440 0.63 15.96 -3.71
N TRP A 441 -0.19 16.70 -4.47
CA TRP A 441 0.18 17.39 -5.70
C TRP A 441 -0.49 18.77 -5.72
N LYS A 442 0.23 19.81 -5.30
CA LYS A 442 -0.31 21.18 -5.21
C LYS A 442 0.45 22.14 -6.11
N PRO A 443 -0.13 22.57 -7.23
CA PRO A 443 0.41 23.69 -7.97
C PRO A 443 -0.11 25.01 -7.36
N GLY A 444 0.64 25.58 -6.43
CA GLY A 444 0.32 26.87 -5.78
C GLY A 444 -0.76 26.80 -4.67
N GLN A 445 -1.47 27.90 -4.43
CA GLN A 445 -2.36 28.07 -3.25
C GLN A 445 -3.67 27.25 -3.25
N LYS A 446 -3.94 26.42 -4.26
CA LYS A 446 -5.18 25.62 -4.32
C LYS A 446 -5.08 24.35 -3.47
N ALA A 447 -6.24 23.91 -2.96
CA ALA A 447 -6.34 22.80 -2.02
C ALA A 447 -5.86 21.47 -2.62
N SER A 448 -5.10 20.71 -1.81
CA SER A 448 -4.73 19.32 -2.12
C SER A 448 -5.97 18.49 -2.46
N HIS A 449 -6.00 17.87 -3.63
CA HIS A 449 -6.93 16.81 -3.94
C HIS A 449 -6.48 15.53 -3.23
N SER A 450 -7.44 14.71 -2.77
CA SER A 450 -7.12 13.34 -2.37
C SER A 450 -6.92 12.53 -3.64
N LEU A 451 -5.76 11.91 -3.77
CA LEU A 451 -5.41 11.10 -4.93
C LEU A 451 -5.72 9.64 -4.60
N LYS A 452 -6.39 8.96 -5.53
CA LYS A 452 -6.72 7.53 -5.45
C LYS A 452 -5.63 6.68 -6.09
N PHE A 453 -5.01 7.18 -7.15
CA PHE A 453 -3.95 6.46 -7.84
C PHE A 453 -2.82 7.40 -8.17
N THR A 454 -1.59 6.94 -7.96
CA THR A 454 -0.39 7.60 -8.47
C THR A 454 0.52 6.54 -9.07
N GLN A 455 1.10 6.84 -10.22
CA GLN A 455 2.10 6.00 -10.86
C GLN A 455 3.19 6.89 -11.41
N ILE A 456 4.43 6.54 -11.10
CA ILE A 456 5.62 7.16 -11.66
C ILE A 456 6.32 6.10 -12.50
N SER A 457 6.57 6.41 -13.76
CA SER A 457 7.19 5.50 -14.71
C SER A 457 8.29 6.19 -15.49
N VAL A 458 9.28 5.41 -15.93
CA VAL A 458 10.43 5.89 -16.68
C VAL A 458 10.53 5.12 -17.99
N HIS A 459 10.73 5.85 -19.07
CA HIS A 459 11.01 5.30 -20.40
C HIS A 459 12.02 6.22 -21.13
N PRO A 460 12.80 5.73 -22.10
CA PRO A 460 13.68 6.58 -22.88
C PRO A 460 12.86 7.53 -23.76
N VAL A 461 13.43 8.70 -24.07
CA VAL A 461 12.88 9.58 -25.12
C VAL A 461 12.90 8.81 -26.44
N ALA A 462 11.77 8.80 -27.16
CA ALA A 462 11.71 8.24 -28.50
C ALA A 462 12.81 8.87 -29.37
N SER A 463 13.72 8.06 -29.90
CA SER A 463 14.66 8.55 -30.91
C SER A 463 13.83 9.04 -32.09
N PRO A 464 14.09 10.24 -32.66
CA PRO A 464 13.45 10.63 -33.90
C PRO A 464 13.94 9.65 -34.96
N ASN A 465 13.13 8.61 -35.24
CA ASN A 465 13.38 7.71 -36.33
C ASN A 465 13.39 8.55 -37.61
N THR A 466 14.55 8.60 -38.25
CA THR A 466 14.72 9.00 -39.64
C THR A 466 13.57 8.38 -40.44
N PRO A 467 12.69 9.17 -41.08
CA PRO A 467 11.73 8.58 -41.98
C PRO A 467 12.54 7.88 -43.06
N SER A 468 12.40 6.56 -43.14
CA SER A 468 12.79 5.79 -44.30
C SER A 468 11.96 6.30 -45.47
N PHE A 469 12.47 7.33 -46.15
CA PHE A 469 12.05 7.66 -47.49
C PHE A 469 12.34 6.43 -48.35
N THR A 470 11.34 5.58 -48.53
CA THR A 470 11.25 4.69 -49.68
C THR A 470 11.39 5.57 -50.92
N SER A 471 12.58 5.52 -51.51
CA SER A 471 12.88 6.11 -52.80
C SER A 471 12.02 5.37 -53.85
N PRO A 472 11.30 6.06 -54.74
CA PRO A 472 10.60 5.39 -55.81
C PRO A 472 11.63 4.79 -56.77
N SER A 473 11.47 3.50 -57.02
CA SER A 473 12.20 2.70 -58.01
C SER A 473 12.26 3.41 -59.36
N SER A 474 13.47 3.65 -59.86
CA SER A 474 13.70 4.03 -61.25
C SER A 474 13.39 2.83 -62.15
N GLU A 475 12.20 2.79 -62.75
CA GLU A 475 11.95 1.98 -63.93
C GLU A 475 12.79 2.52 -65.08
N THR A 476 13.88 1.83 -65.41
CA THR A 476 14.57 2.02 -66.68
C THR A 476 13.79 1.28 -67.77
N ARG A 477 12.88 1.98 -68.44
CA ARG A 477 12.36 1.57 -69.76
C ARG A 477 13.46 1.80 -70.79
N VAL A 478 14.02 0.72 -71.31
CA VAL A 478 14.74 0.72 -72.59
C VAL A 478 13.70 0.62 -73.71
N PHE A 479 13.64 1.61 -74.58
CA PHE A 479 13.10 1.48 -75.93
C PHE A 479 14.00 2.25 -76.90
N LEU A 480 14.52 1.48 -77.87
CA LEU A 480 15.27 1.79 -79.09
C LEU A 480 16.75 2.18 -78.94
#